data_AF-A0A2D4XIA7-F1
#
_entry.id   AF-A0A2D4XIA7-F1
#
_cell.length_a   1.000
_cell.length_b   1.000
_cell.length_c   1.000
_cell.angle_alpha   90.00
_cell.angle_beta   90.00
_cell.angle_gamma   90.00
#
_symmetry.space_group_name_H-M   'P 1'
#
loop_
_entity.id
_entity.type
_entity.pdbx_description
1 polymer ?
#
loop_
_entity_poly.entity_id
_entity_poly.type
_entity_poly.pdbx_seq_one_letter_code
_entity_poly.pdbx_strand_id
1 'polypeptide(L)'
;MGRSFFQKFGKILIELLIVFVGVYLAFQLNNFKEEKEKASIKNNYYRVLANEFESTANNLKQVSSQLNEFISLIESGKEPSLLNVQKLDLNDNMYILKSAFNSGYFENIDSKYINNIARGSNYLTKVATLLDNYNRRVESVLIINDFNNSVFYNEDGSLKNNYGWCKEDLKYINYYLQMLQKVIVEEAIPDTKSLTE
;
A
#
# COMPACT_ATOMS: atom_id res chain seq x y z
N MET A 1 69.37 -26.70 -28.30
CA MET A 1 68.14 -26.12 -28.90
C MET A 1 66.98 -25.87 -27.89
N GLY A 2 67.18 -25.96 -26.57
CA GLY A 2 66.06 -25.94 -25.59
C GLY A 2 65.69 -24.59 -24.94
N ARG A 3 66.53 -23.54 -25.03
CA ARG A 3 66.30 -22.27 -24.29
C ARG A 3 65.23 -21.36 -24.90
N SER A 4 65.07 -21.35 -26.22
CA SER A 4 64.09 -20.49 -26.93
C SER A 4 62.64 -20.96 -26.77
N PHE A 5 62.42 -22.29 -26.71
CA PHE A 5 61.09 -22.87 -26.59
C PHE A 5 60.50 -22.70 -25.18
N PHE A 6 61.32 -22.90 -24.13
CA PHE A 6 60.91 -22.65 -22.73
C PHE A 6 60.63 -21.17 -22.44
N GLN A 7 61.39 -20.24 -23.04
CA GLN A 7 61.11 -18.80 -22.91
C GLN A 7 59.82 -18.40 -23.62
N LYS A 8 59.53 -18.98 -24.80
CA LYS A 8 58.26 -18.76 -25.50
C LYS A 8 57.08 -19.36 -24.73
N PHE A 9 57.21 -20.58 -24.20
CA PHE A 9 56.18 -21.22 -23.39
C PHE A 9 55.91 -20.48 -22.07
N GLY A 10 56.96 -20.02 -21.38
CA GLY A 10 56.83 -19.22 -20.16
C GLY A 10 56.15 -17.88 -20.41
N LYS A 11 56.45 -17.23 -21.55
CA LYS A 11 55.78 -15.98 -21.95
C LYS A 11 54.28 -16.21 -22.21
N ILE A 12 53.92 -17.29 -22.92
CA ILE A 12 52.52 -17.66 -23.20
C ILE A 12 51.76 -17.97 -21.91
N LEU A 13 52.38 -18.67 -20.95
CA LEU A 13 51.75 -18.98 -19.65
C LEU A 13 51.51 -17.73 -18.80
N ILE A 14 52.47 -16.81 -18.79
CA ILE A 14 52.33 -15.52 -18.10
C ILE A 14 51.23 -14.68 -18.74
N GLU A 15 51.19 -14.62 -20.08
CA GLU A 15 50.18 -13.89 -20.83
C GLU A 15 48.77 -14.47 -20.59
N LEU A 16 48.64 -15.80 -20.56
CA LEU A 16 47.40 -16.48 -20.21
C LEU A 16 46.96 -16.17 -18.77
N LEU A 17 47.89 -16.16 -17.82
CA LEU A 17 47.61 -15.86 -16.41
C LEU A 17 47.16 -14.40 -16.24
N ILE A 18 47.81 -13.46 -16.92
CA ILE A 18 47.43 -12.04 -16.91
C ILE A 18 46.03 -11.85 -17.48
N VAL A 19 45.71 -12.49 -18.60
CA VAL A 19 44.36 -12.45 -19.19
C VAL A 19 43.33 -13.04 -18.23
N PHE A 20 43.64 -14.17 -17.59
CA PHE A 20 42.73 -14.81 -16.65
C PHE A 20 42.45 -13.94 -15.42
N VAL A 21 43.49 -13.33 -14.84
CA VAL A 21 43.35 -12.38 -13.73
C VAL A 21 42.55 -11.15 -14.14
N GLY A 22 42.78 -10.62 -15.34
CA GLY A 22 42.01 -9.49 -15.87
C GLY A 22 40.52 -9.79 -16.03
N VAL A 23 40.17 -10.96 -16.58
CA VAL A 23 38.77 -11.39 -16.73
C VAL A 23 38.11 -11.63 -15.37
N TYR A 24 38.81 -12.28 -14.43
CA TYR A 24 38.30 -12.51 -13.08
C TYR A 24 38.04 -11.19 -12.32
N LEU A 25 38.98 -10.24 -12.38
CA LEU A 25 38.80 -8.93 -11.76
C LEU A 25 37.67 -8.13 -12.40
N ALA A 26 37.52 -8.19 -13.73
CA ALA A 26 36.43 -7.52 -14.44
C ALA A 26 35.06 -8.11 -14.07
N PHE A 27 34.96 -9.44 -13.99
CA PHE A 27 33.75 -10.13 -13.54
C PHE A 27 33.38 -9.72 -12.11
N GLN A 28 34.37 -9.65 -11.21
CA GLN A 28 34.12 -9.32 -9.82
C GLN A 28 33.77 -7.85 -9.59
N LEU A 29 34.36 -6.94 -10.38
CA LEU A 29 33.93 -5.53 -10.45
C LEU A 29 32.50 -5.40 -10.99
N ASN A 30 32.12 -6.21 -11.98
CA ASN A 30 30.77 -6.19 -12.52
C ASN A 30 29.74 -6.67 -11.48
N ASN A 31 30.03 -7.78 -10.81
CA ASN A 31 29.19 -8.30 -9.73
C ASN A 31 29.03 -7.27 -8.61
N PHE A 32 30.11 -6.62 -8.20
CA PHE A 32 30.06 -5.59 -7.15
C PHE A 32 29.23 -4.36 -7.58
N LYS A 33 29.32 -3.94 -8.85
CA LYS A 33 28.48 -2.86 -9.39
C LYS A 33 27.01 -3.27 -9.43
N GLU A 34 26.70 -4.47 -9.90
CA GLU A 34 25.33 -4.99 -9.93
C GLU A 34 24.74 -5.13 -8.52
N GLU A 35 25.50 -5.62 -7.54
CA GLU A 35 25.05 -5.70 -6.15
C GLU A 35 24.77 -4.31 -5.58
N LYS A 36 25.66 -3.34 -5.82
CA LYS A 36 25.48 -1.96 -5.38
C LYS A 36 24.28 -1.29 -6.05
N GLU A 37 24.06 -1.55 -7.34
CA GLU A 37 22.92 -1.03 -8.09
C GLU A 37 21.60 -1.66 -7.62
N LYS A 38 21.57 -2.99 -7.43
CA LYS A 38 20.43 -3.69 -6.83
C LYS A 38 20.10 -3.18 -5.43
N ALA A 39 21.11 -2.95 -4.60
CA ALA A 39 20.93 -2.37 -3.26
C ALA A 39 20.38 -0.94 -3.33
N SER A 40 20.89 -0.11 -4.25
CA SER A 40 20.42 1.26 -4.45
C SER A 40 18.98 1.32 -4.96
N ILE A 41 18.60 0.45 -5.90
CA ILE A 41 17.23 0.33 -6.40
C ILE A 41 16.29 -0.10 -5.27
N LYS A 42 16.67 -1.10 -4.48
CA LYS A 42 15.90 -1.59 -3.34
C LYS A 42 15.69 -0.52 -2.27
N ASN A 43 16.74 0.22 -1.92
CA ASN A 43 16.63 1.32 -0.95
C ASN A 43 15.71 2.43 -1.48
N ASN A 44 15.86 2.82 -2.75
CA ASN A 44 14.97 3.82 -3.36
C ASN A 44 13.50 3.34 -3.37
N TYR A 45 13.26 2.06 -3.63
CA TYR A 45 11.93 1.47 -3.58
C TYR A 45 11.30 1.57 -2.19
N TYR A 46 12.00 1.17 -1.12
CA TYR A 46 11.48 1.28 0.24
C TYR A 46 11.27 2.72 0.69
N ARG A 47 12.16 3.63 0.31
CA ARG A 47 11.98 5.06 0.60
C ARG A 47 10.72 5.62 -0.05
N VAL A 48 10.49 5.31 -1.33
CA VAL A 48 9.25 5.69 -2.02
C VAL A 48 8.04 5.06 -1.32
N LEU A 49 8.12 3.78 -1.00
CA LEU A 49 7.04 3.05 -0.33
C LEU A 49 6.70 3.65 1.06
N ALA A 50 7.69 4.03 1.86
CA ALA A 50 7.48 4.69 3.14
C ALA A 50 6.75 6.04 2.98
N ASN A 51 7.12 6.82 1.97
CA ASN A 51 6.43 8.08 1.67
C ASN A 51 4.98 7.85 1.22
N GLU A 52 4.72 6.81 0.43
CA GLU A 52 3.36 6.42 0.03
C GLU A 52 2.52 5.98 1.23
N PHE A 53 3.11 5.23 2.17
CA PHE A 53 2.44 4.88 3.43
C PHE A 53 2.09 6.12 4.25
N GLU A 54 3.00 7.10 4.36
CA GLU A 54 2.75 8.36 5.09
C GLU A 54 1.62 9.18 4.44
N SER A 55 1.68 9.35 3.11
CA SER A 55 0.63 10.01 2.34
C SER A 55 -0.72 9.33 2.57
N THR A 56 -0.75 8.00 2.47
CA THR A 56 -1.99 7.24 2.67
C THR A 56 -2.51 7.35 4.09
N ALA A 57 -1.65 7.28 5.11
CA ALA A 57 -2.05 7.43 6.50
C ALA A 57 -2.72 8.79 6.79
N ASN A 58 -2.21 9.86 6.16
CA ASN A 58 -2.81 11.19 6.23
C ASN A 58 -4.18 11.24 5.53
N ASN A 59 -4.29 10.64 4.36
CA ASN A 59 -5.56 10.57 3.62
C ASN A 59 -6.61 9.75 4.39
N LEU A 60 -6.25 8.61 4.96
CA LEU A 60 -7.13 7.82 5.81
C LEU A 60 -7.62 8.60 7.04
N LYS A 61 -6.75 9.42 7.65
CA LYS A 61 -7.12 10.32 8.74
C LYS A 61 -8.20 11.31 8.31
N GLN A 62 -8.01 11.95 7.15
CA GLN A 62 -8.94 12.92 6.60
C GLN A 62 -10.29 12.27 6.29
N VAL A 63 -10.28 11.10 5.64
CA VAL A 63 -11.50 10.36 5.34
C VAL A 63 -12.22 9.93 6.61
N SER A 64 -11.50 9.42 7.63
CA SER A 64 -12.13 9.10 8.93
C SER A 64 -12.78 10.33 9.55
N SER A 65 -12.14 11.51 9.47
CA SER A 65 -12.70 12.76 9.98
C SER A 65 -13.98 13.16 9.23
N GLN A 66 -13.96 13.10 7.91
CA GLN A 66 -15.13 13.41 7.07
C GLN A 66 -16.28 12.43 7.33
N LEU A 67 -15.97 11.16 7.55
CA LEU A 67 -16.98 10.14 7.83
C LEU A 67 -17.57 10.30 9.24
N ASN A 68 -16.76 10.69 10.23
CA ASN A 68 -17.25 11.10 11.56
C ASN A 68 -18.18 12.32 11.48
N GLU A 69 -17.79 13.34 10.71
CA GLU A 69 -18.63 14.52 10.47
C GLU A 69 -19.96 14.11 9.83
N PHE A 70 -19.91 13.25 8.81
CA PHE A 70 -21.09 12.74 8.14
C PHE A 70 -22.04 11.98 9.09
N ILE A 71 -21.50 11.10 9.94
CA ILE A 71 -22.28 10.41 10.98
C ILE A 71 -22.92 11.42 11.94
N SER A 72 -22.17 12.44 12.36
CA SER A 72 -22.68 13.50 13.25
C SER A 72 -23.81 14.31 12.60
N LEU A 73 -23.74 14.57 11.29
CA LEU A 73 -24.84 15.21 10.56
C LEU A 73 -26.10 14.34 10.61
N ILE A 74 -25.99 13.04 10.37
CA ILE A 74 -27.13 12.11 10.49
C ILE A 74 -27.68 12.09 11.93
N GLU A 75 -26.82 12.03 12.93
CA GLU A 75 -27.24 11.98 14.35
C GLU A 75 -27.86 13.29 14.84
N SER A 76 -27.53 14.43 14.22
CA SER A 76 -28.13 15.73 14.50
C SER A 76 -29.44 16.01 13.77
N GLY A 77 -30.01 15.01 13.08
CA GLY A 77 -31.24 15.16 12.31
C GLY A 77 -31.07 16.00 11.06
N LYS A 78 -29.84 16.16 10.56
CA LYS A 78 -29.59 16.73 9.25
C LYS A 78 -29.71 15.63 8.21
N GLU A 79 -30.07 16.01 6.99
CA GLU A 79 -30.30 15.09 5.86
C GLU A 79 -29.13 15.12 4.85
N PRO A 80 -27.90 14.67 5.21
CA PRO A 80 -26.80 14.66 4.25
C PRO A 80 -27.08 13.68 3.10
N SER A 81 -26.47 13.91 1.94
CA SER A 81 -26.61 12.99 0.80
C SER A 81 -25.85 11.69 1.04
N LEU A 82 -26.54 10.55 1.01
CA LEU A 82 -25.92 9.23 1.24
C LEU A 82 -25.12 8.69 0.03
N LEU A 83 -25.33 9.21 -1.18
CA LEU A 83 -24.82 8.65 -2.45
C LEU A 83 -23.29 8.82 -2.67
N ASN A 84 -22.53 9.36 -1.71
CA ASN A 84 -21.18 9.86 -2.01
C ASN A 84 -20.10 9.49 -0.99
N VAL A 85 -20.29 8.45 -0.18
CA VAL A 85 -19.23 8.04 0.78
C VAL A 85 -17.98 7.51 0.05
N GLN A 86 -18.12 6.98 -1.18
CA GLN A 86 -16.99 6.61 -2.04
C GLN A 86 -16.24 7.80 -2.67
N LYS A 87 -16.85 9.00 -2.74
CA LYS A 87 -16.15 10.23 -3.17
C LYS A 87 -15.21 10.76 -2.10
N LEU A 88 -15.33 10.26 -0.86
CA LEU A 88 -14.26 10.42 0.12
C LEU A 88 -13.06 9.64 -0.44
N ASP A 89 -12.03 10.37 -0.85
CA ASP A 89 -10.96 9.96 -1.77
C ASP A 89 -10.12 8.77 -1.28
N LEU A 90 -10.68 7.57 -1.38
CA LEU A 90 -10.08 6.32 -0.92
C LEU A 90 -9.46 5.50 -2.06
N ASN A 91 -9.92 5.66 -3.31
CA ASN A 91 -9.57 4.74 -4.39
C ASN A 91 -8.08 4.77 -4.74
N ASP A 92 -7.50 5.94 -5.01
CA ASP A 92 -6.13 6.03 -5.53
C ASP A 92 -5.10 5.52 -4.50
N ASN A 93 -5.28 5.88 -3.23
CA ASN A 93 -4.41 5.45 -2.13
C ASN A 93 -4.50 3.94 -1.88
N MET A 94 -5.69 3.35 -2.05
CA MET A 94 -5.87 1.91 -1.83
C MET A 94 -5.26 1.06 -2.95
N TYR A 95 -5.22 1.53 -4.19
CA TYR A 95 -4.56 0.79 -5.29
C TYR A 95 -3.05 0.70 -5.11
N ILE A 96 -2.41 1.80 -4.71
CA ILE A 96 -0.96 1.84 -4.46
C ILE A 96 -0.60 0.92 -3.29
N LEU A 97 -1.33 1.01 -2.16
CA LEU A 97 -1.18 0.09 -1.04
C LEU A 97 -1.39 -1.37 -1.43
N LYS A 98 -2.44 -1.65 -2.20
CA LYS A 98 -2.75 -3.01 -2.66
C LYS A 98 -1.63 -3.55 -3.55
N SER A 99 -1.05 -2.71 -4.41
CA SER A 99 0.11 -3.08 -5.22
C SER A 99 1.34 -3.34 -4.35
N ALA A 100 1.65 -2.45 -3.42
CA ALA A 100 2.77 -2.60 -2.50
C ALA A 100 2.67 -3.88 -1.66
N PHE A 101 1.51 -4.16 -1.07
CA PHE A 101 1.27 -5.35 -0.27
C PHE A 101 1.26 -6.65 -1.10
N ASN A 102 0.96 -6.60 -2.39
CA ASN A 102 0.98 -7.76 -3.29
C ASN A 102 2.31 -7.94 -4.03
N SER A 103 3.21 -6.97 -3.96
CA SER A 103 4.46 -7.03 -4.71
C SER A 103 5.44 -7.99 -4.04
N GLY A 104 5.86 -9.03 -4.78
CA GLY A 104 6.75 -10.09 -4.29
C GLY A 104 8.21 -9.69 -4.06
N TYR A 105 8.51 -8.39 -3.90
CA TYR A 105 9.88 -7.87 -3.69
C TYR A 105 10.45 -8.17 -2.29
N PHE A 106 9.83 -9.08 -1.53
CA PHE A 106 10.10 -9.35 -0.13
C PHE A 106 10.97 -10.59 0.13
N GLU A 107 11.68 -11.10 -0.89
CA GLU A 107 12.42 -12.38 -0.86
C GLU A 107 13.46 -12.53 0.28
N ASN A 108 13.83 -11.46 0.97
CA ASN A 108 14.75 -11.47 2.12
C ASN A 108 14.28 -10.62 3.31
N ILE A 109 12.96 -10.48 3.52
CA ILE A 109 12.44 -9.67 4.62
C ILE A 109 12.00 -10.52 5.80
N ASP A 110 12.27 -10.03 7.02
CA ASP A 110 11.81 -10.61 8.27
C ASP A 110 10.31 -10.94 8.22
N SER A 111 9.99 -12.13 8.73
CA SER A 111 8.64 -12.63 9.00
C SER A 111 7.71 -11.61 9.67
N LYS A 112 8.26 -10.75 10.53
CA LYS A 112 7.51 -9.68 11.19
C LYS A 112 6.96 -8.66 10.18
N TYR A 113 7.79 -8.21 9.24
CA TYR A 113 7.36 -7.27 8.20
C TYR A 113 6.27 -7.89 7.32
N ILE A 114 6.48 -9.12 6.88
CA ILE A 114 5.51 -9.84 6.03
C ILE A 114 4.15 -9.95 6.75
N ASN A 115 4.15 -10.25 8.04
CA ASN A 115 2.92 -10.29 8.84
C ASN A 115 2.23 -8.92 8.95
N ASN A 116 2.98 -7.84 9.12
CA ASN A 116 2.43 -6.48 9.23
C ASN A 116 1.85 -6.01 7.89
N ILE A 117 2.54 -6.28 6.78
CA ILE A 117 2.06 -6.09 5.41
C ILE A 117 0.76 -6.89 5.16
N ALA A 118 0.73 -8.17 5.54
CA ALA A 118 -0.46 -9.02 5.39
C ALA A 118 -1.65 -8.51 6.22
N ARG A 119 -1.41 -8.06 7.45
CA ARG A 119 -2.45 -7.44 8.30
C ARG A 119 -2.99 -6.15 7.69
N GLY A 120 -2.11 -5.29 7.17
CA GLY A 120 -2.51 -4.08 6.44
C GLY A 120 -3.38 -4.38 5.23
N SER A 121 -2.98 -5.36 4.41
CA SER A 121 -3.73 -5.83 3.25
C SER A 121 -5.13 -6.37 3.59
N ASN A 122 -5.25 -7.10 4.71
CA ASN A 122 -6.53 -7.60 5.19
C ASN A 122 -7.48 -6.45 5.59
N TYR A 123 -6.98 -5.45 6.33
CA TYR A 123 -7.79 -4.28 6.68
C TYR A 123 -8.18 -3.45 5.46
N LEU A 124 -7.25 -3.27 4.52
CA LEU A 124 -7.50 -2.59 3.25
C LEU A 124 -8.63 -3.26 2.48
N THR A 125 -8.54 -4.58 2.30
CA THR A 125 -9.56 -5.38 1.61
C THR A 125 -10.92 -5.31 2.33
N LYS A 126 -10.91 -5.33 3.66
CA LYS A 126 -12.12 -5.22 4.48
C LYS A 126 -12.79 -3.86 4.29
N VAL A 127 -12.04 -2.76 4.37
CA VAL A 127 -12.55 -1.40 4.13
C VAL A 127 -13.14 -1.28 2.72
N ALA A 128 -12.41 -1.74 1.70
CA ALA A 128 -12.86 -1.67 0.31
C ALA A 128 -14.20 -2.38 0.13
N THR A 129 -14.30 -3.60 0.67
CA THR A 129 -15.51 -4.43 0.59
C THR A 129 -16.69 -3.79 1.31
N LEU A 130 -16.47 -3.27 2.53
CA LEU A 130 -17.54 -2.63 3.30
C LEU A 130 -18.05 -1.37 2.60
N LEU A 131 -17.14 -0.56 2.08
CA LEU A 131 -17.47 0.66 1.37
C LEU A 131 -18.24 0.37 0.07
N ASP A 132 -17.78 -0.60 -0.71
CA ASP A 132 -18.46 -1.04 -1.93
C ASP A 132 -19.87 -1.60 -1.64
N ASN A 133 -20.01 -2.45 -0.62
CA ASN A 133 -21.32 -2.95 -0.18
C ASN A 133 -22.27 -1.82 0.27
N TYR A 134 -21.75 -0.86 1.05
CA TYR A 134 -22.51 0.30 1.49
C TYR A 134 -23.04 1.10 0.29
N ASN A 135 -22.15 1.46 -0.65
CA ASN A 135 -22.53 2.29 -1.80
C ASN A 135 -23.52 1.57 -2.71
N ARG A 136 -23.32 0.27 -3.00
CA ARG A 136 -24.29 -0.52 -3.79
C ARG A 136 -25.67 -0.54 -3.14
N ARG A 137 -25.74 -0.67 -1.81
CA ARG A 137 -27.00 -0.71 -1.09
C ARG A 137 -27.71 0.65 -1.14
N VAL A 138 -26.97 1.74 -0.90
CA VAL A 138 -27.50 3.11 -1.02
C VAL A 138 -27.99 3.38 -2.44
N GLU A 139 -27.18 3.05 -3.44
CA GLU A 139 -27.50 3.22 -4.86
C GLU A 139 -28.76 2.43 -5.24
N SER A 140 -28.89 1.18 -4.79
CA SER A 140 -30.07 0.36 -5.07
C SER A 140 -31.37 0.99 -4.54
N VAL A 141 -31.32 1.58 -3.34
CA VAL A 141 -32.48 2.28 -2.76
C VAL A 141 -32.78 3.55 -3.55
N LEU A 142 -31.75 4.31 -3.92
CA LEU A 142 -31.92 5.55 -4.65
C LEU A 142 -32.46 5.33 -6.07
N ILE A 143 -31.98 4.32 -6.79
CA ILE A 143 -32.49 3.97 -8.13
C ILE A 143 -34.00 3.68 -8.08
N ILE A 144 -34.46 2.92 -7.09
CA ILE A 144 -35.89 2.57 -6.94
C ILE A 144 -36.74 3.83 -6.63
N ASN A 145 -36.12 4.87 -6.08
CA ASN A 145 -36.78 6.09 -5.62
C ASN A 145 -36.38 7.33 -6.43
N ASP A 146 -36.02 7.15 -7.71
CA ASP A 146 -35.66 8.23 -8.64
C ASP A 146 -34.60 9.21 -8.07
N PHE A 147 -33.58 8.64 -7.43
CA PHE A 147 -32.48 9.36 -6.77
C PHE A 147 -32.91 10.35 -5.67
N ASN A 148 -34.10 10.20 -5.10
CA ASN A 148 -34.59 11.03 -4.01
C ASN A 148 -33.95 10.66 -2.66
N ASN A 149 -33.02 11.50 -2.17
CA ASN A 149 -32.35 11.32 -0.87
C ASN A 149 -33.31 11.37 0.33
N SER A 150 -34.41 12.13 0.24
CA SER A 150 -35.39 12.24 1.32
C SER A 150 -36.12 10.91 1.59
N VAL A 151 -35.99 9.91 0.72
CA VAL A 151 -36.48 8.55 1.01
C VAL A 151 -35.87 8.01 2.31
N PHE A 152 -34.63 8.37 2.63
CA PHE A 152 -33.92 7.86 3.81
C PHE A 152 -34.37 8.50 5.14
N TYR A 153 -35.01 9.67 5.08
CA TYR A 153 -35.25 10.52 6.24
C TYR A 153 -36.75 10.67 6.53
N ASN A 154 -37.08 10.83 7.81
CA ASN A 154 -38.38 11.26 8.30
C ASN A 154 -38.51 12.79 8.13
N GLU A 155 -39.72 13.32 8.32
CA GLU A 155 -39.96 14.78 8.26
C GLU A 155 -39.20 15.58 9.33
N ASP A 156 -38.82 14.95 10.43
CA ASP A 156 -37.99 15.53 11.49
C ASP A 156 -36.48 15.46 11.18
N GLY A 157 -36.11 15.00 9.98
CA GLY A 157 -34.73 14.82 9.53
C GLY A 157 -34.02 13.60 10.12
N SER A 158 -34.69 12.81 10.96
CA SER A 158 -34.13 11.57 11.50
C SER A 158 -34.07 10.48 10.43
N LEU A 159 -33.05 9.63 10.50
CA LEU A 159 -32.94 8.47 9.62
C LEU A 159 -34.08 7.48 9.92
N LYS A 160 -34.84 7.07 8.90
CA LYS A 160 -35.92 6.10 9.09
C LYS A 160 -35.37 4.76 9.60
N ASN A 161 -36.13 4.07 10.42
CA ASN A 161 -35.72 2.82 11.06
C ASN A 161 -35.26 1.74 10.06
N ASN A 162 -35.91 1.64 8.89
CA ASN A 162 -35.53 0.71 7.82
C ASN A 162 -34.16 1.03 7.18
N TYR A 163 -33.63 2.22 7.42
CA TYR A 163 -32.31 2.66 6.96
C TYR A 163 -31.28 2.80 8.09
N GLY A 164 -31.58 2.34 9.31
CA GLY A 164 -30.64 2.38 10.43
C GLY A 164 -29.28 1.72 10.15
N TRP A 165 -29.25 0.76 9.22
CA TRP A 165 -28.03 0.14 8.71
C TRP A 165 -27.04 1.15 8.11
N CYS A 166 -27.50 2.28 7.55
CA CYS A 166 -26.59 3.28 6.98
C CYS A 166 -25.61 3.79 8.03
N LYS A 167 -26.11 4.08 9.24
CA LYS A 167 -25.27 4.59 10.33
C LYS A 167 -24.32 3.53 10.85
N GLU A 168 -24.81 2.32 11.04
CA GLU A 168 -24.02 1.21 11.58
C GLU A 168 -22.91 0.79 10.61
N ASP A 169 -23.22 0.70 9.31
CA ASP A 169 -22.24 0.38 8.27
C ASP A 169 -21.14 1.45 8.22
N LEU A 170 -21.49 2.73 8.32
CA LEU A 170 -20.51 3.82 8.37
C LEU A 170 -19.62 3.75 9.62
N LYS A 171 -20.19 3.52 10.80
CA LYS A 171 -19.41 3.32 12.04
C LYS A 171 -18.43 2.16 11.90
N TYR A 172 -18.87 1.07 11.27
CA TYR A 172 -18.05 -0.11 11.05
C TYR A 172 -16.92 0.13 10.02
N ILE A 173 -17.21 0.85 8.93
CA ILE A 173 -16.21 1.31 7.97
C ILE A 173 -15.16 2.19 8.67
N ASN A 174 -15.60 3.16 9.48
CA ASN A 174 -14.71 4.05 10.22
C ASN A 174 -13.75 3.30 11.14
N TYR A 175 -14.28 2.31 11.87
CA TYR A 175 -13.48 1.48 12.77
C TYR A 175 -12.35 0.78 12.01
N TYR A 176 -12.64 0.18 10.86
CA TYR A 176 -11.61 -0.48 10.06
C TYR A 176 -10.65 0.49 9.37
N LEU A 177 -11.10 1.68 8.98
CA LEU A 177 -10.22 2.75 8.49
C LEU A 177 -9.19 3.14 9.55
N GLN A 178 -9.62 3.29 10.81
CA GLN A 178 -8.72 3.61 11.93
C GLN A 178 -7.76 2.45 12.24
N MET A 179 -8.22 1.20 12.16
CA MET A 179 -7.35 0.03 12.32
C MET A 179 -6.30 -0.07 11.20
N LEU A 180 -6.70 0.21 9.95
CA LEU A 180 -5.78 0.28 8.82
C LEU A 180 -4.74 1.39 9.02
N GLN A 181 -5.20 2.58 9.39
CA GLN A 181 -4.31 3.72 9.67
C GLN A 181 -3.31 3.36 10.78
N LYS A 182 -3.77 2.75 11.86
CA LYS A 182 -2.93 2.32 12.97
C LYS A 182 -1.83 1.35 12.51
N VAL A 183 -2.18 0.32 11.73
CA VAL A 183 -1.19 -0.62 11.18
C VAL A 183 -0.19 0.09 10.27
N ILE A 184 -0.64 1.02 9.43
CA ILE A 184 0.27 1.76 8.54
C ILE A 184 1.25 2.62 9.37
N VAL A 185 0.76 3.36 10.34
CA VAL A 185 1.54 4.32 11.14
C VAL A 185 2.47 3.63 12.13
N GLU A 186 1.98 2.62 12.85
CA GLU A 186 2.73 1.98 13.94
C GLU A 186 3.60 0.82 13.47
N GLU A 187 3.32 0.23 12.29
CA GLU A 187 3.99 -0.98 11.82
C GLU A 187 4.63 -0.78 10.44
N ALA A 188 3.83 -0.49 9.40
CA ALA A 188 4.32 -0.48 8.01
C ALA A 188 5.38 0.62 7.75
N ILE A 189 5.17 1.85 8.26
CA ILE A 189 6.12 2.96 8.10
C ILE A 189 7.43 2.68 8.86
N PRO A 190 7.42 2.39 10.18
CA PRO A 190 8.65 2.09 10.92
C PRO A 190 9.43 0.93 10.34
N ASP A 191 8.75 -0.18 10.01
CA ASP A 191 9.43 -1.35 9.48
C ASP A 191 10.03 -1.06 8.09
N THR A 192 9.32 -0.32 7.22
CA THR A 192 9.86 0.04 5.90
C THR A 192 11.07 0.98 6.00
N LYS A 193 11.07 1.93 6.94
CA LYS A 193 12.22 2.80 7.19
C LYS A 193 13.43 2.04 7.73
N SER A 194 13.22 1.04 8.58
CA SER A 194 14.31 0.19 9.10
C SER A 194 15.03 -0.62 8.01
N LEU A 195 14.41 -0.81 6.84
CA LEU A 195 15.01 -1.48 5.68
C LEU A 195 15.84 -0.55 4.80
N THR A 196 15.84 0.76 5.08
CA THR A 196 16.58 1.80 4.36
C THR A 196 17.78 2.35 5.13
N GLU A 197 17.83 2.09 6.45
CA GLU A 197 18.91 2.43 7.39
C GLU A 197 19.98 1.32 7.43
#